data_AF-A0A816U926-F1
#
_entry.id   AF-A0A816U926-F1
#
_cell.length_a   1.000
_cell.length_b   1.000
_cell.length_c   1.000
_cell.angle_alpha   90.00
_cell.angle_beta   90.00
_cell.angle_gamma   90.00
#
_symmetry.space_group_name_H-M   'P 1'
#
loop_
_entity.id
_entity.type
_entity.pdbx_description
1 polymer ?
#
loop_
_entity_poly.entity_id
_entity_poly.type
_entity_poly.pdbx_seq_one_letter_code
_entity_poly.pdbx_strand_id
1 'polypeptide(L)'
;MVIKDFKSVSSTEGWKVMTRGDRKLEQELLEAVVEADARKKERRKKVEERRMYLELYEAVEALVHIYREGCGTIGPRGKALKGSKAVCEFSACKGIEGGLRHFLGCKSSRASCGHCKRMWQLIQLHSCLCGSSDSCEVPLCRNFKEQMKKIGKREESKWRLLAENVITARNSLGPFSSSRRSASSSDLPPLCSERCCL
;
A
#
# COMPACT_ATOMS: atom_id res chain seq x y z
N MET A 1 27.06 3.88 20.99
CA MET A 1 26.58 4.90 21.95
C MET A 1 27.08 6.28 21.53
N VAL A 2 28.40 6.46 21.36
CA VAL A 2 29.05 7.72 20.94
C VAL A 2 28.43 8.41 19.71
N ILE A 3 28.12 7.67 18.64
CA ILE A 3 27.57 8.25 17.40
C ILE A 3 26.19 8.90 17.61
N LYS A 4 25.35 8.37 18.51
CA LYS A 4 24.00 8.92 18.76
C LYS A 4 24.06 10.22 19.56
N ASP A 5 25.05 10.34 20.44
CA ASP A 5 25.23 11.45 21.37
C ASP A 5 26.36 12.38 20.91
N PHE A 6 26.73 12.33 19.62
CA PHE A 6 27.91 13.01 19.08
C PHE A 6 27.94 14.51 19.41
N LYS A 7 26.79 15.20 19.38
CA LYS A 7 26.70 16.62 19.77
C LYS A 7 27.10 16.88 21.22
N SER A 8 26.74 15.97 22.13
CA SER A 8 27.13 16.06 23.53
C SER A 8 28.60 15.74 23.69
N VAL A 9 29.08 14.68 23.03
CA VAL A 9 30.49 14.25 23.06
C VAL A 9 31.42 15.32 22.49
N SER A 10 31.08 15.95 21.36
CA SER A 10 31.94 16.93 20.70
C SER A 10 32.12 18.24 21.46
N SER A 11 31.23 18.51 22.42
CA SER A 11 31.29 19.68 23.31
C SER A 11 32.18 19.43 24.54
N THR A 12 32.58 18.19 24.79
CA THR A 12 33.39 17.84 25.97
C THR A 12 34.85 18.23 25.79
N GLU A 13 35.54 18.46 26.91
CA GLU A 13 36.99 18.73 26.89
C GLU A 13 37.78 17.49 26.43
N GLY A 14 37.28 16.28 26.74
CA GLY A 14 37.87 15.02 26.26
C GLY A 14 37.89 14.92 24.73
N TRP A 15 36.87 15.43 24.04
CA TRP A 15 36.86 15.51 22.58
C TRP A 15 37.97 16.43 22.06
N LYS A 16 38.15 17.62 22.64
CA LYS A 16 39.21 18.56 22.22
C LYS A 16 40.61 18.01 22.43
N VAL A 17 40.82 17.27 23.52
CA VAL A 17 42.10 16.60 23.79
C VAL A 17 42.34 15.49 22.77
N MET A 18 41.32 14.69 22.46
CA MET A 18 41.40 13.63 21.45
C MET A 18 41.71 14.18 20.06
N THR A 19 41.01 15.23 19.60
CA THR A 19 41.21 15.79 18.26
C THR A 19 42.58 16.46 18.07
N ARG A 20 43.20 16.95 19.15
CA ARG A 20 44.59 17.46 19.13
C ARG A 20 45.63 16.33 19.06
N GLY A 21 45.34 15.19 19.71
CA GLY A 21 46.25 14.04 19.77
C GLY A 21 46.18 13.14 18.53
N ASP A 22 45.00 13.01 17.91
CA ASP A 22 44.79 12.12 16.77
C ASP A 22 43.75 12.68 15.78
N ARG A 23 44.25 13.33 14.73
CA ARG A 23 43.43 13.90 13.66
C ARG A 23 42.79 12.83 12.77
N LYS A 24 43.41 11.64 12.66
CA LYS A 24 42.89 10.54 11.85
C LYS A 24 41.65 9.96 12.53
N LEU A 25 41.71 9.75 13.84
CA LEU A 25 40.58 9.30 14.64
C LEU A 25 39.41 10.31 14.63
N GLU A 26 39.71 11.62 14.68
CA GLU A 26 38.69 12.67 14.50
C GLU A 26 37.94 12.52 13.18
N GLN A 27 38.67 12.38 12.08
CA GLN A 27 38.11 12.20 10.75
C GLN A 27 37.26 10.92 10.66
N GLU A 28 37.77 9.79 11.14
CA GLU A 28 37.06 8.50 11.15
C GLU A 28 35.74 8.59 11.93
N LEU A 29 35.73 9.28 13.09
CA LEU A 29 34.49 9.41 13.85
C LEU A 29 33.48 10.35 13.18
N LEU A 30 33.94 11.45 12.56
CA LEU A 30 33.08 12.35 11.80
C LEU A 30 32.44 11.61 10.61
N GLU A 31 33.21 10.83 9.86
CA GLU A 31 32.71 9.99 8.78
C GLU A 31 31.68 8.98 9.30
N ALA A 32 31.98 8.28 10.40
CA ALA A 32 31.05 7.33 11.02
C ALA A 32 29.72 7.98 11.45
N VAL A 33 29.75 9.23 11.92
CA VAL A 33 28.54 10.00 12.26
C VAL A 33 27.74 10.36 11.02
N VAL A 34 28.38 10.90 9.99
CA VAL A 34 27.72 11.26 8.71
C VAL A 34 27.07 10.04 8.09
N GLU A 35 27.78 8.92 8.04
CA GLU A 35 27.23 7.67 7.51
C GLU A 35 26.05 7.14 8.35
N ALA A 36 26.14 7.23 9.68
CA ALA A 36 25.06 6.78 10.55
C ALA A 36 23.79 7.63 10.37
N ASP A 37 23.94 8.94 10.21
CA ASP A 37 22.83 9.84 9.91
C ASP A 37 22.24 9.58 8.51
N ALA A 38 23.09 9.33 7.51
CA ALA A 38 22.64 8.93 6.18
C ALA A 38 21.84 7.62 6.21
N ARG A 39 22.35 6.59 6.91
CA ARG A 39 21.65 5.31 7.12
C ARG A 39 20.32 5.50 7.86
N LYS A 40 20.27 6.37 8.87
CA LYS A 40 19.04 6.67 9.62
C LYS A 40 18.01 7.39 8.75
N LYS A 41 18.43 8.38 7.95
CA LYS A 41 17.56 9.09 7.00
C LYS A 41 17.00 8.12 5.95
N GLU A 42 17.84 7.25 5.42
CA GLU A 42 17.42 6.25 4.43
C GLU A 42 16.43 5.24 5.01
N ARG A 43 16.67 4.75 6.23
CA ARG A 43 15.70 3.89 6.95
C ARG A 43 14.35 4.59 7.13
N ARG A 44 14.34 5.87 7.52
CA ARG A 44 13.09 6.64 7.67
C ARG A 44 12.35 6.77 6.33
N LYS A 45 13.06 7.08 5.23
CA LYS A 45 12.46 7.14 3.89
C LYS A 45 11.83 5.81 3.49
N LYS A 46 12.52 4.68 3.70
CA LYS A 46 12.00 3.35 3.39
C LYS A 46 10.76 2.99 4.22
N VAL A 47 10.72 3.37 5.49
CA VAL A 47 9.55 3.16 6.35
C VAL A 47 8.36 3.99 5.86
N GLU A 48 8.60 5.26 5.53
CA GLU A 48 7.57 6.16 5.00
C GLU A 48 7.02 5.68 3.64
N GLU A 49 7.91 5.29 2.73
CA GLU A 49 7.56 4.73 1.43
C GLU A 49 6.71 3.46 1.57
N ARG A 50 7.11 2.54 2.46
CA ARG A 50 6.31 1.35 2.76
C ARG A 50 4.95 1.70 3.33
N ARG A 51 4.86 2.69 4.23
CA ARG A 51 3.59 3.16 4.79
C ARG A 51 2.64 3.62 3.67
N MET A 52 3.12 4.43 2.74
CA MET A 52 2.31 4.89 1.60
C MET A 52 1.79 3.72 0.74
N TYR A 53 2.62 2.71 0.50
CA TYR A 53 2.19 1.51 -0.25
C TYR A 53 1.13 0.68 0.50
N LEU A 54 1.22 0.61 1.83
CA LEU A 54 0.20 -0.05 2.66
C LEU A 54 -1.12 0.72 2.66
N GLU A 55 -1.09 2.05 2.72
CA GLU A 55 -2.30 2.87 2.61
C GLU A 55 -3.00 2.67 1.24
N LEU A 56 -2.23 2.53 0.16
CA LEU A 56 -2.78 2.18 -1.16
C LEU A 56 -3.42 0.78 -1.16
N TYR A 57 -2.78 -0.20 -0.52
CA TYR A 57 -3.33 -1.54 -0.39
C TYR A 57 -4.66 -1.54 0.38
N GLU A 58 -4.70 -0.88 1.54
CA GLU A 58 -5.91 -0.75 2.36
C GLU A 58 -7.05 -0.03 1.62
N ALA A 59 -6.72 0.98 0.82
CA ALA A 59 -7.69 1.67 -0.03
C ALA A 59 -8.26 0.74 -1.12
N VAL A 60 -7.44 -0.10 -1.75
CA VAL A 60 -7.89 -1.08 -2.74
C VAL A 60 -8.75 -2.17 -2.09
N GLU A 61 -8.38 -2.66 -0.91
CA GLU A 61 -9.18 -3.62 -0.14
C GLU A 61 -10.55 -3.04 0.23
N ALA A 62 -10.60 -1.81 0.73
CA ALA A 62 -11.84 -1.11 1.03
C ALA A 62 -12.72 -0.92 -0.22
N LEU A 63 -12.11 -0.61 -1.37
CA LEU A 63 -12.82 -0.53 -2.65
C LEU A 63 -13.48 -1.88 -3.00
N VAL A 64 -12.75 -2.98 -2.88
CA VAL A 64 -13.27 -4.33 -3.16
C VAL A 64 -14.39 -4.68 -2.17
N HIS A 65 -14.19 -4.45 -0.87
CA HIS A 65 -15.20 -4.68 0.16
C HIS A 65 -16.51 -3.95 -0.14
N ILE A 66 -16.45 -2.65 -0.47
CA ILE A 66 -17.64 -1.85 -0.82
C ILE A 66 -18.41 -2.47 -1.99
N TYR A 67 -17.73 -2.91 -3.05
CA TYR A 67 -18.42 -3.47 -4.22
C TYR A 67 -18.89 -4.91 -4.07
N ARG A 68 -18.21 -5.71 -3.22
CA ARG A 68 -18.51 -7.14 -3.01
C ARG A 68 -19.49 -7.41 -1.88
N GLU A 69 -19.30 -6.74 -0.76
CA GLU A 69 -20.05 -6.97 0.47
C GLU A 69 -21.07 -5.85 0.73
N GLY A 70 -20.74 -4.64 0.29
CA GLY A 70 -21.50 -3.44 0.56
C GLY A 70 -21.10 -2.81 1.90
N CYS A 71 -20.91 -1.49 1.88
CA CYS A 71 -20.57 -0.72 3.07
C CYS A 71 -21.11 0.71 2.96
N GLY A 72 -21.74 1.18 4.05
CA GLY A 72 -22.37 2.50 4.09
C GLY A 72 -23.54 2.59 3.11
N THR A 73 -23.52 3.59 2.23
CA THR A 73 -24.57 3.82 1.22
C THR A 73 -24.28 3.16 -0.13
N ILE A 74 -23.19 2.42 -0.28
CA ILE A 74 -22.77 1.81 -1.55
C ILE A 74 -22.65 0.30 -1.36
N GLY A 75 -23.15 -0.47 -2.32
CA GLY A 75 -23.04 -1.92 -2.26
C GLY A 75 -23.31 -2.63 -3.59
N PRO A 76 -23.33 -3.97 -3.56
CA PRO A 76 -23.45 -4.79 -4.76
C PRO A 76 -24.71 -4.46 -5.55
N ARG A 77 -24.61 -4.47 -6.88
CA ARG A 77 -25.74 -4.17 -7.77
C ARG A 77 -26.89 -5.15 -7.50
N GLY A 78 -28.10 -4.61 -7.31
CA GLY A 78 -29.33 -5.40 -7.17
C GLY A 78 -29.50 -6.11 -5.82
N LYS A 79 -28.68 -5.81 -4.81
CA LYS A 79 -28.83 -6.35 -3.44
C LYS A 79 -29.19 -5.23 -2.48
N ALA A 80 -30.14 -5.48 -1.58
CA ALA A 80 -30.44 -4.56 -0.48
C ALA A 80 -29.19 -4.45 0.41
N LEU A 81 -28.81 -3.22 0.77
CA LEU A 81 -27.75 -3.00 1.74
C LEU A 81 -28.18 -3.61 3.06
N LYS A 82 -27.38 -4.53 3.60
CA LYS A 82 -27.53 -4.93 5.01
C LYS A 82 -27.26 -3.66 5.81
N GLY A 83 -28.31 -3.05 6.37
CA GLY A 83 -28.18 -1.87 7.22
C GLY A 83 -27.19 -2.18 8.34
N SER A 84 -25.96 -1.66 8.24
CA SER A 84 -24.90 -2.08 9.14
C SER A 84 -25.07 -1.34 10.47
N LYS A 85 -25.68 -2.02 11.45
CA LYS A 85 -25.66 -1.58 12.85
C LYS A 85 -24.24 -1.71 13.48
N ALA A 86 -23.32 -2.38 12.80
CA ALA A 86 -21.92 -2.58 13.20
C ALA A 86 -20.96 -1.63 12.47
N VAL A 87 -19.90 -1.20 13.17
CA VAL A 87 -18.81 -0.39 12.62
C VAL A 87 -18.00 -1.25 11.64
N CYS A 88 -17.76 -0.74 10.43
CA CYS A 88 -16.94 -1.43 9.42
C CYS A 88 -15.48 -1.58 9.89
N GLU A 89 -14.91 -2.78 9.73
CA GLU A 89 -13.53 -3.10 10.16
C GLU A 89 -12.44 -2.51 9.24
N PHE A 90 -12.83 -2.03 8.06
CA PHE A 90 -11.93 -1.39 7.10
C PHE A 90 -11.86 0.11 7.38
N SER A 91 -10.74 0.54 7.98
CA SER A 91 -10.45 1.95 8.29
C SER A 91 -10.63 2.89 7.10
N ALA A 92 -10.27 2.45 5.90
CA ALA A 92 -10.35 3.24 4.67
C ALA A 92 -11.76 3.36 4.08
N CYS A 93 -12.74 2.53 4.50
CA CYS A 93 -14.06 2.46 3.84
C CYS A 93 -14.79 3.80 3.81
N LYS A 94 -14.81 4.56 4.92
CA LYS A 94 -15.47 5.87 4.96
C LYS A 94 -14.90 6.85 3.93
N GLY A 95 -13.58 6.83 3.74
CA GLY A 95 -12.90 7.67 2.75
C GLY A 95 -13.21 7.26 1.33
N ILE A 96 -13.16 5.95 1.04
CA ILE A 96 -13.45 5.40 -0.29
C ILE A 96 -14.92 5.59 -0.65
N GLU A 97 -15.85 5.35 0.27
CA GLU A 97 -17.28 5.60 0.08
C GLU A 97 -17.56 7.06 -0.30
N GLY A 98 -16.96 8.02 0.42
CA GLY A 98 -17.08 9.45 0.09
C GLY A 98 -16.51 9.76 -1.30
N GLY A 99 -15.36 9.18 -1.63
CA GLY A 99 -14.75 9.31 -2.96
C GLY A 99 -15.63 8.74 -4.07
N LEU A 100 -16.30 7.61 -3.83
CA LEU A 100 -17.18 6.95 -4.79
C LEU A 100 -18.47 7.73 -5.00
N ARG A 101 -19.10 8.23 -3.92
CA ARG A 101 -20.26 9.13 -4.02
C ARG A 101 -19.95 10.35 -4.87
N HIS A 102 -18.77 10.95 -4.66
CA HIS A 102 -18.31 12.04 -5.51
C HIS A 102 -18.10 11.58 -6.95
N PHE A 103 -17.36 10.49 -7.18
CA PHE A 103 -17.04 10.00 -8.52
C PHE A 103 -18.28 9.70 -9.37
N LEU A 104 -19.35 9.20 -8.74
CA LEU A 104 -20.64 8.91 -9.39
C LEU A 104 -21.51 10.15 -9.60
N GLY A 105 -21.44 11.14 -8.71
CA GLY A 105 -22.26 12.35 -8.76
C GLY A 105 -21.60 13.57 -9.43
N CYS A 106 -20.29 13.53 -9.68
CA CYS A 106 -19.55 14.66 -10.20
C CYS A 106 -19.80 14.86 -11.71
N LYS A 107 -20.19 16.08 -12.09
CA LYS A 107 -20.44 16.47 -13.49
C LYS A 107 -19.18 17.00 -14.21
N SER A 108 -18.12 17.29 -13.47
CA SER A 108 -16.87 17.77 -14.05
C SER A 108 -16.17 16.66 -14.83
N SER A 109 -15.41 17.02 -15.86
CA SER A 109 -14.62 16.02 -16.59
C SER A 109 -13.61 15.35 -15.65
N ARG A 110 -13.30 14.08 -15.91
CA ARG A 110 -12.32 13.33 -15.11
C ARG A 110 -10.94 13.99 -15.09
N ALA A 111 -10.61 14.79 -16.12
CA ALA A 111 -9.37 15.53 -16.21
C ALA A 111 -9.35 16.80 -15.32
N SER A 112 -10.50 17.45 -15.11
CA SER A 112 -10.58 18.71 -14.36
C SER A 112 -10.87 18.53 -12.86
N CYS A 113 -11.38 17.38 -12.43
CA CYS A 113 -11.63 17.11 -11.01
C CYS A 113 -10.56 16.22 -10.35
N GLY A 114 -9.85 16.77 -9.36
CA GLY A 114 -8.82 16.04 -8.60
C GLY A 114 -9.36 14.85 -7.80
N HIS A 115 -10.59 14.92 -7.26
CA HIS A 115 -11.21 13.80 -6.55
C HIS A 115 -11.56 12.66 -7.50
N CYS A 116 -12.13 12.98 -8.68
CA CYS A 116 -12.41 11.98 -9.71
C CYS A 116 -11.13 11.33 -10.23
N LYS A 117 -10.06 12.12 -10.42
CA LYS A 117 -8.75 11.61 -10.85
C LYS A 117 -8.17 10.62 -9.85
N ARG A 118 -8.23 10.91 -8.54
CA ARG A 118 -7.74 9.98 -7.50
C ARG A 118 -8.55 8.68 -7.47
N MET A 119 -9.88 8.75 -7.53
CA MET A 119 -10.71 7.55 -7.56
C MET A 119 -10.45 6.70 -8.82
N TRP A 120 -10.31 7.37 -9.96
CA TRP A 120 -9.93 6.72 -11.23
C TRP A 120 -8.61 5.96 -11.11
N GLN A 121 -7.59 6.60 -10.54
CA GLN A 121 -6.27 5.98 -10.29
C GLN A 121 -6.34 4.79 -9.32
N LEU A 122 -7.21 4.85 -8.30
CA LEU A 122 -7.40 3.73 -7.37
C LEU A 122 -8.03 2.50 -8.06
N ILE A 123 -9.04 2.73 -8.90
CA ILE A 123 -9.67 1.64 -9.69
C ILE A 123 -8.67 1.08 -10.72
N GLN A 124 -7.84 1.94 -11.30
CA GLN A 124 -6.76 1.53 -12.18
C GLN A 124 -5.73 0.66 -11.45
N LEU A 125 -5.28 1.06 -10.26
CA LEU A 125 -4.40 0.26 -9.42
C LEU A 125 -5.03 -1.10 -9.08
N HIS A 126 -6.31 -1.12 -8.71
CA HIS A 126 -7.04 -2.36 -8.50
C HIS A 126 -6.97 -3.28 -9.73
N SER A 127 -7.15 -2.75 -10.94
CA SER A 127 -7.10 -3.55 -12.17
C SER A 127 -5.75 -4.25 -12.40
N CYS A 128 -4.65 -3.62 -11.95
CA CYS A 128 -3.29 -4.18 -12.01
C CYS A 128 -3.05 -5.25 -10.94
N LEU A 129 -3.72 -5.15 -9.78
CA LEU A 129 -3.62 -6.10 -8.67
C LEU A 129 -4.58 -7.29 -8.82
N CYS A 130 -5.71 -7.09 -9.51
CA CYS A 130 -6.80 -8.04 -9.60
C CYS A 130 -6.46 -9.21 -10.55
N GLY A 131 -6.44 -10.44 -10.04
CA GLY A 131 -6.25 -11.65 -10.84
C GLY A 131 -7.50 -12.07 -11.64
N SER A 132 -8.69 -11.88 -11.09
CA SER A 132 -9.95 -12.36 -11.68
C SER A 132 -10.48 -11.37 -12.73
N SER A 133 -10.44 -11.71 -14.02
CA SER A 133 -10.92 -10.83 -15.10
C SER A 133 -12.44 -10.80 -15.22
N ASP A 134 -13.10 -11.95 -15.11
CA ASP A 134 -14.49 -12.09 -15.56
C ASP A 134 -15.51 -12.05 -14.41
N SER A 135 -15.06 -12.28 -13.17
CA SER A 135 -15.89 -12.28 -11.97
C SER A 135 -15.69 -11.07 -11.07
N CYS A 136 -14.86 -10.08 -11.46
CA CYS A 136 -14.61 -8.93 -10.61
C CYS A 136 -15.82 -7.98 -10.54
N GLU A 137 -16.31 -7.72 -9.32
CA GLU A 137 -17.46 -6.85 -9.08
C GLU A 137 -17.11 -5.34 -9.09
N VAL A 138 -15.82 -5.00 -8.99
CA VAL A 138 -15.35 -3.60 -9.03
C VAL A 138 -15.59 -3.02 -10.43
N PRO A 139 -16.32 -1.90 -10.56
CA PRO A 139 -16.62 -1.31 -11.85
C PRO A 139 -15.35 -0.85 -12.55
N LEU A 140 -15.40 -0.86 -13.89
CA LEU A 140 -14.31 -0.45 -14.78
C LEU A 140 -13.03 -1.32 -14.69
N CYS A 141 -12.92 -2.26 -13.76
CA CYS A 141 -11.75 -3.15 -13.66
C CYS A 141 -11.39 -3.79 -15.01
N ARG A 142 -12.38 -4.39 -15.69
CA ARG A 142 -12.21 -4.97 -17.03
C ARG A 142 -11.78 -3.93 -18.07
N ASN A 143 -12.45 -2.79 -18.12
CA ASN A 143 -12.12 -1.71 -19.06
C ASN A 143 -10.67 -1.25 -18.87
N PHE A 144 -10.21 -1.12 -17.62
CA PHE A 144 -8.82 -0.77 -17.34
C PHE A 144 -7.84 -1.86 -17.74
N LYS A 145 -8.13 -3.14 -17.48
CA LYS A 145 -7.28 -4.25 -17.96
C LYS A 145 -7.11 -4.21 -19.48
N GLU A 146 -8.18 -3.93 -20.21
CA GLU A 146 -8.13 -3.78 -21.66
C GLU A 146 -7.39 -2.51 -22.10
N GLN A 147 -7.58 -1.39 -21.39
CA GLN A 147 -6.85 -0.14 -21.63
C GLN A 147 -5.35 -0.29 -21.34
N MET A 148 -4.95 -1.03 -20.30
CA MET A 148 -3.54 -1.27 -19.96
C MET A 148 -2.78 -1.95 -21.10
N LYS A 149 -3.46 -2.77 -21.91
CA LYS A 149 -2.87 -3.38 -23.12
C LYS A 149 -2.66 -2.39 -24.26
N LYS A 150 -3.33 -1.23 -24.22
CA LYS A 150 -3.35 -0.22 -25.29
C LYS A 150 -2.53 1.04 -24.95
N ILE A 151 -2.32 1.33 -23.67
CA ILE A 151 -1.45 2.45 -23.26
C ILE A 151 0.01 2.15 -23.61
N GLY A 152 0.85 3.20 -23.69
CA GLY A 152 2.26 3.03 -24.02
C GLY A 152 3.00 2.17 -22.98
N LYS A 153 3.95 1.34 -23.45
CA LYS A 153 4.76 0.42 -22.62
C LYS A 153 5.37 1.06 -21.37
N ARG A 154 5.76 2.34 -21.46
CA ARG A 154 6.33 3.10 -20.34
C ARG A 154 5.31 3.31 -19.22
N GLU A 155 4.08 3.63 -19.55
CA GLU A 155 3.02 3.87 -18.57
C GLU A 155 2.54 2.56 -17.95
N GLU A 156 2.35 1.53 -18.79
CA GLU A 156 2.07 0.17 -18.33
C GLU A 156 3.10 -0.33 -17.30
N SER A 157 4.39 -0.14 -17.59
CA SER A 157 5.49 -0.55 -16.70
C SER A 157 5.44 0.19 -15.36
N LYS A 158 5.08 1.48 -15.34
CA LYS A 158 4.94 2.25 -14.09
C LYS A 158 3.82 1.69 -13.21
N TRP A 159 2.67 1.37 -13.80
CA TRP A 159 1.55 0.79 -13.07
C TRP A 159 1.84 -0.61 -12.56
N ARG A 160 2.54 -1.42 -13.34
CA ARG A 160 3.01 -2.74 -12.92
C ARG A 160 3.98 -2.65 -11.74
N LEU A 161 4.99 -1.78 -11.82
CA LEU A 161 5.94 -1.55 -10.74
C LEU A 161 5.25 -1.04 -9.46
N LEU A 162 4.27 -0.14 -9.60
CA LEU A 162 3.48 0.32 -8.46
C LEU A 162 2.72 -0.84 -7.80
N ALA A 163 2.06 -1.69 -8.60
CA ALA A 163 1.35 -2.86 -8.10
C ALA A 163 2.30 -3.84 -7.39
N GLU A 164 3.48 -4.10 -7.96
CA GLU A 164 4.53 -4.94 -7.35
C GLU A 164 5.01 -4.38 -6.00
N ASN A 165 5.24 -3.07 -5.92
CA ASN A 165 5.65 -2.41 -4.67
C ASN A 165 4.56 -2.49 -3.60
N VAL A 166 3.28 -2.33 -3.99
CA VAL A 166 2.13 -2.46 -3.08
C VAL A 166 2.04 -3.89 -2.52
N ILE A 167 2.17 -4.90 -3.38
CA ILE A 167 2.18 -6.31 -2.94
C ILE A 167 3.40 -6.61 -2.06
N THR A 168 4.58 -6.10 -2.42
CA THR A 168 5.80 -6.29 -1.63
C THR A 168 5.67 -5.67 -0.24
N ALA A 169 5.13 -4.45 -0.15
CA ALA A 169 4.87 -3.78 1.12
C ALA A 169 3.88 -4.58 1.99
N ARG A 170 2.77 -5.04 1.39
CA ARG A 170 1.79 -5.90 2.07
C ARG A 170 2.43 -7.18 2.62
N ASN A 171 3.17 -7.90 1.78
CA ASN A 171 3.78 -9.19 2.16
C ASN A 171 4.84 -9.02 3.28
N SER A 172 5.46 -7.84 3.37
CA SER A 172 6.42 -7.53 4.43
C SER A 172 5.81 -7.45 5.84
N LEU A 173 4.49 -7.35 5.97
CA LEU A 173 3.78 -7.37 7.27
C LEU A 173 3.65 -8.78 7.87
N GLY A 174 4.14 -9.83 7.18
CA GLY A 174 4.08 -11.21 7.63
C GLY A 174 2.65 -11.80 7.61
N PRO A 175 2.51 -13.13 7.79
CA PRO A 175 1.24 -13.83 7.66
C PRO A 175 0.17 -13.45 8.70
N PHE A 176 0.56 -12.78 9.80
CA PHE A 176 -0.32 -12.47 10.93
C PHE A 176 -1.19 -11.22 10.75
N SER A 177 -0.90 -10.35 9.79
CA SER A 177 -1.72 -9.16 9.51
C SER A 177 -2.95 -9.46 8.63
N SER A 178 -3.06 -10.70 8.12
CA SER A 178 -4.14 -11.14 7.21
C SER A 178 -5.39 -11.68 7.92
N SER A 179 -5.49 -11.59 9.25
CA SER A 179 -6.67 -12.07 10.01
C SER A 179 -7.90 -11.15 9.95
N ARG A 180 -8.11 -10.46 8.82
CA ARG A 180 -9.42 -9.86 8.46
C ARG A 180 -10.09 -10.63 7.31
N ARG A 181 -9.82 -11.93 7.22
CA ARG A 181 -10.63 -12.84 6.39
C ARG A 181 -11.84 -13.26 7.21
N SER A 182 -12.94 -12.53 7.04
CA SER A 182 -14.27 -13.13 7.22
C SER A 182 -14.33 -14.35 6.32
N ALA A 183 -14.49 -15.51 6.94
CA ALA A 183 -14.70 -16.77 6.25
C ALA A 183 -15.91 -16.63 5.31
N SER A 184 -15.65 -16.60 4.01
CA SER A 184 -16.61 -17.07 3.01
C SER A 184 -15.95 -18.22 2.27
N SER A 185 -16.51 -19.39 2.54
CA SER A 185 -16.17 -20.70 2.01
C SER A 185 -16.21 -20.71 0.49
N SER A 186 -15.04 -20.89 -0.15
CA SER A 186 -14.79 -21.78 -1.28
C SER A 186 -13.36 -21.53 -1.81
N ASP A 187 -12.74 -22.58 -2.36
CA ASP A 187 -11.45 -22.58 -3.06
C ASP A 187 -10.21 -22.96 -2.23
N LEU A 188 -10.17 -24.22 -1.76
CA LEU A 188 -8.95 -25.01 -1.88
C LEU A 188 -8.99 -25.80 -3.21
N PRO A 189 -7.91 -25.86 -3.99
CA PRO A 189 -7.82 -26.76 -5.12
C PRO A 189 -7.75 -28.22 -4.63
N PRO A 190 -8.34 -29.20 -5.35
CA PRO A 190 -8.20 -30.59 -4.98
C PRO A 190 -6.74 -31.00 -5.15
N LEU A 191 -6.10 -31.40 -4.05
CA LEU A 191 -4.88 -32.17 -4.13
C LEU A 191 -5.24 -33.52 -4.74
N CYS A 192 -4.65 -33.80 -5.91
CA CYS A 192 -4.51 -35.16 -6.41
C CYS A 192 -4.03 -36.08 -5.29
N SER A 193 -4.81 -37.11 -4.96
CA SER A 193 -4.28 -38.30 -4.32
C SER A 193 -4.32 -39.41 -5.36
N GLU A 194 -3.14 -39.76 -5.82
CA GLU A 194 -2.89 -41.06 -6.44
C GLU A 194 -3.33 -42.19 -5.50
N ARG A 195 -3.67 -43.30 -6.15
CA ARG A 195 -3.76 -44.64 -5.59
C ARG A 195 -2.62 -44.92 -4.61
N CYS A 196 -2.94 -45.45 -3.43
CA CYS A 196 -2.46 -46.77 -2.99
C CYS A 196 -2.96 -47.14 -1.58
N CYS A 197 -3.18 -48.45 -1.43
CA CYS A 197 -3.19 -49.26 -0.22
C CYS A 197 -4.55 -49.59 0.46
N LEU A 198 -4.93 -50.84 0.19
CA LEU A 198 -5.83 -51.79 0.87
C LEU A 198 -7.31 -51.74 0.51
#